data_AF-A0A938BIN6-F1
#
_entry.id   AF-A0A938BIN6-F1
#
_cell.length_a   1.000
_cell.length_b   1.000
_cell.length_c   1.000
_cell.angle_alpha   90.00
_cell.angle_beta   90.00
_cell.angle_gamma   90.00
#
_symmetry.space_group_name_H-M   'P 1'
#
loop_
_entity.id
_entity.type
_entity.pdbx_description
1 polymer ?
#
loop_
_entity_poly.entity_id
_entity_poly.type
_entity_poly.pdbx_seq_one_letter_code
_entity_poly.pdbx_strand_id
1 'polypeptide(L)'
;MVGVTLTLKGTAFGVATDMEGRYILSGLPSGSFRLVASYIGFTTKTVSVTLTDSLDLSLDIPLRAHALNLSEVLVEADRPYSAASSRSIRKFDLDLRPNRSAQDMLQLTPGLFIAQHAGGGKAEQIFLRGFDADHGTDVALFVDDIPVNMVSHGHGQGYADLHFHIPEVVEEINVYKGPYFARFGNLSAAGAVEFRTREHLEKNVLHVEGGAFNTRKITALLQIPNPGPHQNM
;
A
#
# COMPACT_ATOMS: atom_id res chain seq x y z
N MET A 1 -9.63 -41.23 4.67
CA MET A 1 -9.40 -39.84 5.14
C MET A 1 -10.75 -39.22 5.50
N VAL A 2 -10.86 -38.64 6.69
CA VAL A 2 -12.12 -38.06 7.21
C VAL A 2 -12.48 -36.72 6.56
N GLY A 3 -13.78 -36.46 6.38
CA GLY A 3 -14.30 -35.15 5.97
C GLY A 3 -14.08 -34.77 4.50
N VAL A 4 -13.66 -35.72 3.65
CA VAL A 4 -13.58 -35.50 2.20
C VAL A 4 -14.98 -35.39 1.63
N THR A 5 -15.25 -34.31 0.91
CA THR A 5 -16.55 -34.10 0.26
C THR A 5 -16.55 -34.77 -1.11
N LEU A 6 -17.48 -35.68 -1.34
CA LEU A 6 -17.77 -36.29 -2.63
C LEU A 6 -19.09 -35.76 -3.19
N THR A 7 -19.10 -35.31 -4.43
CA THR A 7 -20.30 -34.78 -5.10
C THR A 7 -20.42 -35.30 -6.53
N LEU A 8 -21.64 -35.55 -6.98
CA LEU A 8 -21.91 -35.85 -8.38
C LEU A 8 -22.15 -34.53 -9.13
N LYS A 9 -21.21 -34.17 -10.01
CA LYS A 9 -21.18 -32.88 -10.70
C LYS A 9 -22.47 -32.65 -11.48
N GLY A 10 -23.17 -31.56 -11.15
CA GLY A 10 -24.45 -31.18 -11.79
C GLY A 10 -25.69 -31.74 -11.09
N THR A 11 -25.54 -32.37 -9.92
CA THR A 11 -26.65 -32.86 -9.10
C THR A 11 -26.52 -32.36 -7.65
N ALA A 12 -27.57 -32.51 -6.85
CA ALA A 12 -27.52 -32.26 -5.41
C ALA A 12 -26.98 -33.46 -4.60
N PHE A 13 -26.62 -34.57 -5.26
CA PHE A 13 -26.10 -35.75 -4.58
C PHE A 13 -24.65 -35.53 -4.15
N GLY A 14 -24.42 -35.64 -2.84
CA GLY A 14 -23.10 -35.58 -2.25
C GLY A 14 -23.09 -36.15 -0.83
N VAL A 15 -21.90 -36.53 -0.38
CA VAL A 15 -21.67 -37.11 0.95
C VAL A 15 -20.26 -36.75 1.41
N ALA A 16 -20.04 -36.72 2.72
CA ALA A 16 -18.71 -36.60 3.30
C ALA A 16 -18.23 -37.96 3.82
N THR A 17 -16.92 -38.21 3.78
CA THR A 17 -16.34 -39.45 4.32
C THR A 17 -16.39 -39.52 5.86
N ASP A 18 -16.56 -40.73 6.40
CA ASP A 18 -16.50 -41.04 7.83
C ASP A 18 -15.05 -40.93 8.40
N MET A 19 -14.87 -41.21 9.69
CA MET A 19 -13.57 -41.12 10.37
C MET A 19 -12.52 -42.05 9.76
N GLU A 20 -12.94 -43.18 9.21
CA GLU A 20 -12.08 -44.16 8.54
C GLU A 20 -11.89 -43.83 7.04
N GLY A 21 -12.63 -42.87 6.49
CA GLY A 21 -12.57 -42.45 5.10
C GLY A 21 -13.53 -43.14 4.15
N ARG A 22 -14.48 -43.90 4.67
CA ARG A 22 -15.52 -44.58 3.88
C ARG A 22 -16.68 -43.64 3.61
N TYR A 23 -17.42 -43.91 2.54
CA TYR A 23 -18.58 -43.13 2.13
C TYR A 23 -19.59 -44.03 1.42
N ILE A 24 -20.87 -43.65 1.47
CA ILE A 24 -21.95 -44.33 0.75
C ILE A 24 -22.82 -43.26 0.10
N LEU A 25 -23.00 -43.33 -1.21
CA LEU A 25 -24.04 -42.57 -1.93
C LEU A 25 -25.14 -43.53 -2.36
N SER A 26 -26.35 -43.35 -1.81
CA SER A 26 -27.52 -44.19 -2.09
C SER A 26 -28.57 -43.44 -2.90
N GLY A 27 -29.43 -44.17 -3.62
CA GLY A 27 -30.57 -43.59 -4.34
C GLY A 27 -30.19 -42.83 -5.61
N LEU A 28 -29.07 -43.21 -6.25
CA LEU A 28 -28.60 -42.59 -7.47
C LEU A 28 -29.34 -43.16 -8.70
N PRO A 29 -29.80 -42.31 -9.65
CA PRO A 29 -30.37 -42.80 -10.89
C PRO A 29 -29.30 -43.47 -11.76
N SER A 30 -29.71 -44.41 -12.63
CA SER A 30 -28.81 -44.99 -13.63
C SER A 30 -28.37 -43.95 -14.66
N GLY A 31 -27.13 -44.07 -15.12
CA GLY A 31 -26.51 -43.12 -16.04
C GLY A 31 -25.03 -42.89 -15.76
N SER A 32 -24.42 -42.03 -16.58
CA SER A 32 -23.00 -41.66 -16.47
C SER A 32 -22.85 -40.32 -15.75
N PHE A 33 -22.09 -40.31 -14.66
CA PHE A 33 -21.85 -39.15 -13.83
C PHE A 33 -20.35 -38.88 -13.67
N ARG A 34 -20.02 -37.68 -13.18
CA ARG A 34 -18.68 -37.33 -12.73
C ARG A 34 -18.70 -37.12 -11.22
N LEU A 35 -18.04 -38.01 -10.50
CA LEU A 35 -17.84 -37.92 -9.07
C LEU A 35 -16.62 -37.04 -8.80
N VAL A 36 -16.81 -35.98 -8.03
CA VAL A 36 -15.80 -34.99 -7.65
C VAL A 36 -15.50 -35.16 -6.18
N ALA A 37 -14.27 -35.55 -5.86
CA ALA A 37 -13.76 -35.61 -4.49
C ALA A 37 -12.87 -34.39 -4.23
N SER A 38 -13.20 -33.61 -3.20
CA SER A 38 -12.49 -32.40 -2.82
C SER A 38 -12.25 -32.32 -1.32
N TYR A 39 -11.07 -31.85 -0.94
CA TYR A 39 -10.71 -31.55 0.44
C TYR A 39 -9.68 -30.42 0.47
N ILE A 40 -9.71 -29.58 1.51
CA ILE A 40 -8.80 -28.44 1.65
C ILE A 40 -7.35 -28.96 1.72
N GLY A 41 -6.46 -28.37 0.93
CA GLY A 41 -5.05 -28.78 0.86
C GLY A 41 -4.78 -30.01 -0.02
N PHE A 42 -5.75 -30.47 -0.81
CA PHE A 42 -5.60 -31.57 -1.75
C PHE A 42 -6.05 -31.18 -3.16
N THR A 43 -5.46 -31.79 -4.18
CA THR A 43 -5.94 -31.63 -5.56
C THR A 43 -7.30 -32.31 -5.72
N THR A 44 -8.31 -31.55 -6.12
CA THR A 44 -9.63 -32.07 -6.47
C THR A 44 -9.52 -33.14 -7.55
N LYS A 45 -10.08 -34.32 -7.29
CA LYS A 45 -10.05 -35.45 -8.22
C LYS A 45 -11.45 -35.69 -8.78
N THR A 46 -11.56 -35.73 -10.10
CA THR A 46 -12.81 -36.06 -10.80
C THR A 46 -12.69 -37.44 -11.43
N VAL A 47 -13.65 -38.32 -11.16
CA VAL A 47 -13.72 -39.68 -11.69
C VAL A 47 -15.06 -39.84 -12.43
N SER A 48 -15.03 -40.37 -13.65
CA SER A 48 -16.25 -40.73 -14.37
C SER A 48 -16.77 -42.07 -13.85
N VAL A 49 -18.07 -42.13 -13.54
CA VAL A 49 -18.72 -43.28 -12.92
C VAL A 49 -19.98 -43.58 -13.71
N THR A 50 -20.17 -44.83 -14.13
CA THR A 50 -21.38 -45.28 -14.83
C THR A 50 -22.15 -46.21 -13.93
N LEU A 51 -23.40 -45.87 -13.63
CA LEU A 51 -24.29 -46.64 -12.78
C LEU A 51 -25.33 -47.34 -13.64
N THR A 52 -25.43 -48.67 -13.51
CA THR A 52 -26.48 -49.51 -14.10
C THR A 52 -27.44 -49.94 -13.01
N ASP A 53 -28.72 -50.14 -13.36
CA ASP A 53 -29.74 -50.54 -12.39
C ASP A 53 -29.28 -51.82 -11.67
N SER A 54 -29.13 -51.74 -10.34
CA SER A 54 -28.81 -52.81 -9.38
C SER A 54 -27.35 -53.28 -9.16
N LEU A 55 -26.33 -52.48 -9.48
CA LEU A 55 -24.94 -52.82 -9.09
C LEU A 55 -24.37 -51.87 -8.02
N ASP A 56 -23.98 -52.42 -6.87
CA ASP A 56 -23.16 -51.71 -5.89
C ASP A 56 -21.75 -51.50 -6.47
N LEU A 57 -21.33 -50.24 -6.56
CA LEU A 57 -20.00 -49.88 -7.04
C LEU A 57 -19.11 -49.45 -5.88
N SER A 58 -18.05 -50.22 -5.63
CA SER A 58 -16.99 -49.84 -4.69
C SER A 58 -15.87 -49.13 -5.43
N LEU A 59 -15.51 -47.92 -5.00
CA LEU A 59 -14.48 -47.10 -5.64
C LEU A 59 -13.57 -46.42 -4.61
N ASP A 60 -12.27 -46.70 -4.70
CA ASP A 60 -11.25 -46.01 -3.91
C ASP A 60 -10.67 -44.81 -4.67
N ILE A 61 -10.73 -43.62 -4.07
CA ILE A 61 -10.27 -42.37 -4.68
C ILE A 61 -9.09 -41.81 -3.87
N PRO A 62 -7.83 -42.12 -4.25
CA PRO A 62 -6.68 -41.51 -3.59
C PRO A 62 -6.58 -40.02 -3.97
N LEU A 63 -6.49 -39.16 -2.96
CA LEU A 63 -6.23 -37.73 -3.10
C LEU A 63 -4.74 -37.45 -2.88
N ARG A 64 -4.20 -36.47 -3.61
CA ARG A 64 -2.82 -36.01 -3.45
C ARG A 64 -2.82 -34.64 -2.76
N ALA A 65 -1.97 -34.48 -1.74
CA ALA A 65 -1.78 -33.20 -1.08
C ALA A 65 -1.24 -32.17 -2.08
N HIS A 66 -1.74 -30.95 -2.00
CA HIS A 66 -1.31 -29.82 -2.82
C HIS A 66 -1.12 -28.61 -1.92
N ALA A 67 0.07 -28.01 -1.97
CA ALA A 67 0.37 -26.81 -1.22
C ALA A 67 -0.60 -25.68 -1.65
N LEU A 68 -1.30 -25.10 -0.69
CA LEU A 68 -2.20 -23.98 -0.93
C LEU A 68 -1.34 -22.73 -1.15
N ASN A 69 -1.14 -22.34 -2.41
CA ASN A 69 -0.64 -21.01 -2.74
C ASN A 69 -1.83 -20.06 -2.71
N LEU A 70 -2.09 -19.46 -1.55
CA LEU A 70 -3.08 -18.39 -1.42
C LEU A 70 -2.48 -17.09 -1.97
N SER A 71 -3.27 -16.35 -2.73
CA SER A 71 -2.94 -14.97 -3.07
C SER A 71 -2.96 -14.13 -1.80
N GLU A 72 -1.93 -13.32 -1.62
CA GLU A 72 -1.88 -12.35 -0.53
C GLU A 72 -3.06 -11.38 -0.65
N VAL A 73 -3.77 -11.18 0.46
CA VAL A 73 -4.83 -10.15 0.57
C VAL A 73 -4.22 -8.98 1.30
N LEU A 74 -3.87 -7.92 0.56
CA LEU A 74 -3.41 -6.67 1.13
C LEU A 74 -4.61 -5.95 1.78
N VAL A 75 -4.61 -5.84 3.10
CA VAL A 75 -5.60 -5.07 3.86
C VAL A 75 -5.00 -3.69 4.12
N GLU A 76 -5.29 -2.73 3.24
CA GLU A 76 -5.01 -1.31 3.50
C GLU A 76 -6.17 -0.69 4.29
N ALA A 77 -5.85 -0.08 5.43
CA ALA A 77 -6.76 0.80 6.16
C ALA A 77 -6.23 2.23 6.08
N ASP A 78 -7.08 3.19 5.72
CA ASP A 78 -6.76 4.60 5.91
C ASP A 78 -6.57 4.87 7.40
N ARG A 79 -5.41 5.42 7.77
CA ARG A 79 -5.17 5.86 9.15
C ARG A 79 -6.22 6.89 9.52
N PRO A 80 -7.02 6.68 10.58
CA PRO A 80 -8.00 7.67 10.99
C PRO A 80 -7.26 8.93 11.44
N TYR A 81 -7.48 10.02 10.71
CA TYR A 81 -7.03 11.34 11.12
C TYR A 81 -7.73 11.73 12.43
N SER A 82 -6.97 12.18 13.42
CA SER A 82 -7.56 12.63 14.69
C SER A 82 -8.33 13.96 14.57
N ALA A 83 -8.17 14.70 13.46
CA ALA A 83 -8.83 15.98 13.22
C ALA A 83 -9.26 16.14 11.75
N ALA A 84 -10.40 16.80 11.52
CA ALA A 84 -10.85 17.19 10.17
C ALA A 84 -9.87 18.14 9.45
N SER A 85 -8.93 18.72 10.20
CA SER A 85 -7.91 19.62 9.67
C SER A 85 -6.64 18.91 9.21
N SER A 86 -6.50 17.59 9.43
CA SER A 86 -5.39 16.81 8.90
C SER A 86 -5.74 16.10 7.60
N ARG A 87 -4.75 15.99 6.71
CA ARG A 87 -4.88 15.35 5.40
C ARG A 87 -3.57 14.65 5.05
N SER A 88 -3.64 13.42 4.56
CA SER A 88 -2.56 12.78 3.81
C SER A 88 -2.78 12.99 2.32
N ILE A 89 -1.68 13.22 1.62
CA ILE A 89 -1.60 13.31 0.17
C ILE A 89 -0.68 12.16 -0.24
N ARG A 90 -1.25 11.17 -0.93
CA ARG A 90 -0.54 9.95 -1.33
C ARG A 90 0.11 10.14 -2.70
N LYS A 91 1.07 9.26 -3.03
CA LYS A 91 1.77 9.20 -4.32
C LYS A 91 0.89 9.42 -5.56
N PHE A 92 -0.29 8.82 -5.64
CA PHE A 92 -1.16 9.00 -6.81
C PHE A 92 -1.54 10.46 -7.04
N ASP A 93 -1.76 11.24 -5.98
CA ASP A 93 -2.03 12.68 -6.08
C ASP A 93 -0.77 13.48 -6.45
N LEU A 94 0.41 12.97 -6.12
CA LEU A 94 1.73 13.58 -6.40
C LEU A 94 2.12 13.42 -7.87
N ASP A 95 1.82 12.29 -8.50
CA ASP A 95 2.23 11.96 -9.87
C ASP A 95 1.49 12.79 -10.95
N LEU A 96 0.39 13.46 -10.59
CA LEU A 96 -0.45 14.22 -11.51
C LEU A 96 0.05 15.65 -11.80
N ARG A 97 1.11 16.09 -11.11
CA ARG A 97 1.70 17.43 -11.31
C ARG A 97 3.22 17.37 -11.43
N PRO A 98 3.81 18.02 -12.45
CA PRO A 98 5.25 18.19 -12.49
C PRO A 98 5.68 19.10 -11.34
N ASN A 99 6.46 18.56 -10.40
CA ASN A 99 7.02 19.29 -9.26
C ASN A 99 8.53 19.45 -9.47
N ARG A 100 9.04 20.68 -9.38
CA ARG A 100 10.47 20.95 -9.59
C ARG A 100 11.27 20.65 -8.33
N SER A 101 10.68 20.87 -7.16
CA SER A 101 11.24 20.57 -5.85
C SER A 101 10.20 19.85 -4.97
N ALA A 102 10.64 19.23 -3.87
CA ALA A 102 9.72 18.69 -2.87
C ALA A 102 8.88 19.80 -2.21
N GLN A 103 9.40 21.04 -2.19
CA GLN A 103 8.65 22.16 -1.62
C GLN A 103 7.40 22.51 -2.45
N ASP A 104 7.44 22.36 -3.78
CA ASP A 104 6.27 22.55 -4.66
C ASP A 104 5.09 21.66 -4.25
N MET A 105 5.38 20.48 -3.70
CA MET A 105 4.35 19.52 -3.29
C MET A 105 3.50 20.04 -2.13
N LEU A 106 3.99 21.01 -1.36
CA LEU A 106 3.19 21.67 -0.31
C LEU A 106 1.90 22.29 -0.88
N GLN A 107 1.91 22.74 -2.15
CA GLN A 107 0.75 23.35 -2.82
C GLN A 107 -0.40 22.37 -3.07
N LEU A 108 -0.19 21.06 -2.89
CA LEU A 108 -1.26 20.06 -2.95
C LEU A 108 -2.17 20.12 -1.72
N THR A 109 -1.72 20.82 -0.67
CA THR A 109 -2.45 21.00 0.58
C THR A 109 -3.47 22.14 0.46
N PRO A 110 -4.78 21.89 0.63
CA PRO A 110 -5.78 22.94 0.59
C PRO A 110 -5.58 23.93 1.75
N GLY A 111 -5.50 25.21 1.39
CA GLY A 111 -5.24 26.31 2.31
C GLY A 111 -3.76 26.55 2.62
N LEU A 112 -2.85 25.82 1.96
CA LEU A 112 -1.42 26.12 1.93
C LEU A 112 -1.07 26.71 0.57
N PHE A 113 -0.35 27.82 0.55
CA PHE A 113 0.28 28.32 -0.66
C PHE A 113 1.73 28.71 -0.38
N ILE A 114 2.57 28.63 -1.40
CA ILE A 114 3.97 29.01 -1.31
C ILE A 114 4.26 30.14 -2.30
N ALA A 115 5.18 31.02 -1.94
CA ALA A 115 5.68 32.06 -2.85
C ALA A 115 7.20 32.00 -2.94
N GLN A 116 7.71 31.98 -4.18
CA GLN A 116 9.14 32.01 -4.44
C GLN A 116 9.66 33.45 -4.53
N HIS A 117 10.84 33.69 -3.97
CA HIS A 117 11.54 34.98 -4.04
C HIS A 117 12.82 34.80 -4.86
N ALA A 118 12.97 35.58 -5.94
CA ALA A 118 14.24 35.75 -6.67
C ALA A 118 14.91 34.47 -7.19
N GLY A 119 14.14 33.49 -7.67
CA GLY A 119 14.68 32.42 -8.54
C GLY A 119 15.17 31.15 -7.84
N GLY A 120 14.70 30.85 -6.62
CA GLY A 120 14.89 29.53 -5.99
C GLY A 120 16.22 29.34 -5.26
N GLY A 121 16.94 30.42 -4.95
CA GLY A 121 18.20 30.37 -4.17
C GLY A 121 18.02 30.32 -2.64
N LYS A 122 16.76 30.27 -2.17
CA LYS A 122 16.38 30.17 -0.75
C LYS A 122 15.04 29.45 -0.64
N ALA A 123 14.69 29.06 0.59
CA ALA A 123 13.39 28.50 0.92
C ALA A 123 12.25 29.42 0.46
N GLU A 124 11.12 28.81 0.14
CA GLU A 124 9.88 29.48 -0.20
C GLU A 124 9.30 30.21 1.00
N GLN A 125 8.53 31.26 0.74
CA GLN A 125 7.58 31.75 1.72
C GLN A 125 6.44 30.76 1.83
N ILE A 126 6.06 30.37 3.05
CA ILE A 126 4.98 29.43 3.30
C ILE A 126 3.83 30.18 3.92
N PHE A 127 2.63 29.96 3.41
CA PHE A 127 1.42 30.49 4.00
C PHE A 127 0.44 29.36 4.27
N LEU A 128 -0.14 29.35 5.45
CA LEU A 128 -1.09 28.32 5.87
C LEU A 128 -2.27 28.95 6.60
N ARG A 129 -3.47 28.87 6.02
CA ARG A 129 -4.70 29.44 6.59
C ARG A 129 -4.57 30.93 6.98
N GLY A 130 -3.83 31.70 6.19
CA GLY A 130 -3.62 33.13 6.41
C GLY A 130 -2.45 33.50 7.33
N PHE A 131 -1.78 32.52 7.94
CA PHE A 131 -0.49 32.75 8.58
C PHE A 131 0.58 32.96 7.50
N ASP A 132 1.40 33.98 7.69
CA ASP A 132 2.63 34.21 6.94
C ASP A 132 3.79 33.55 7.69
N ALA A 133 4.00 32.26 7.41
CA ALA A 133 5.00 31.45 8.10
C ALA A 133 6.36 31.66 7.43
N ASP A 134 6.94 32.84 7.63
CA ASP A 134 8.19 33.31 7.02
C ASP A 134 9.25 32.21 6.90
N HIS A 135 9.42 31.71 5.67
CA HIS A 135 10.27 30.56 5.35
C HIS A 135 10.12 29.29 6.24
N GLY A 136 9.00 29.11 6.95
CA GLY A 136 8.75 28.00 7.87
C GLY A 136 8.55 28.40 9.33
N THR A 137 8.66 29.68 9.70
CA THR A 137 8.63 30.16 11.11
C THR A 137 7.45 29.61 11.94
N ASP A 138 6.26 29.46 11.34
CA ASP A 138 5.05 28.94 12.01
C ASP A 138 4.56 27.58 11.47
N VAL A 139 5.31 26.97 10.55
CA VAL A 139 4.98 25.66 9.96
C VAL A 139 6.15 24.70 10.18
N ALA A 140 5.95 23.73 11.06
CA ALA A 140 6.96 22.70 11.32
C ALA A 140 7.02 21.71 10.16
N LEU A 141 8.19 21.53 9.56
CA LEU A 141 8.45 20.62 8.45
C LEU A 141 9.34 19.46 8.93
N PHE A 142 8.96 18.25 8.56
CA PHE A 142 9.69 17.03 8.86
C PHE A 142 9.90 16.21 7.60
N VAL A 143 11.05 15.53 7.52
CA VAL A 143 11.32 14.46 6.55
C VAL A 143 11.67 13.22 7.37
N ASP A 144 10.86 12.18 7.27
CA ASP A 144 11.04 10.92 8.01
C ASP A 144 11.26 11.13 9.51
N ASP A 145 10.37 11.92 10.13
CA ASP A 145 10.42 12.35 11.54
C ASP A 145 11.61 13.25 11.94
N ILE A 146 12.52 13.56 11.01
CA ILE A 146 13.62 14.48 11.24
C ILE A 146 13.16 15.92 10.96
N PRO A 147 13.29 16.85 11.93
CA PRO A 147 12.90 18.23 11.71
C PRO A 147 13.81 18.91 10.68
N VAL A 148 13.19 19.64 9.75
CA VAL A 148 13.86 20.45 8.72
C VAL A 148 14.10 21.86 9.21
N ASN A 149 13.19 22.40 10.04
CA ASN A 149 13.31 23.77 10.51
C ASN A 149 14.60 23.97 11.33
N MET A 150 15.33 25.02 11.00
CA MET A 150 16.44 25.52 11.78
C MET A 150 15.88 26.40 12.89
N VAL A 151 16.13 26.02 14.15
CA VAL A 151 15.64 26.79 15.31
C VAL A 151 16.04 28.25 15.17
N SER A 152 17.29 28.53 14.80
CA SER A 152 17.79 29.88 14.54
C SER A 152 18.47 29.98 13.17
N HIS A 153 18.09 30.98 12.38
CA HIS A 153 18.68 31.28 11.07
C HIS A 153 18.71 32.79 10.81
N GLY A 154 19.56 33.25 9.90
CA GLY A 154 19.64 34.67 9.51
C GLY A 154 18.38 35.22 8.83
N HIS A 155 17.46 34.35 8.46
CA HIS A 155 16.14 34.69 7.90
C HIS A 155 15.00 34.58 8.91
N GLY A 156 15.25 34.20 10.16
CA GLY A 156 14.20 33.99 11.17
C GLY A 156 14.36 32.69 11.93
N GLN A 157 13.61 32.56 13.02
CA GLN A 157 13.55 31.31 13.78
C GLN A 157 12.60 30.35 13.07
N GLY A 158 13.01 29.12 12.81
CA GLY A 158 12.18 28.14 12.12
C GLY A 158 12.29 28.12 10.59
N TYR A 159 13.32 28.74 10.03
CA TYR A 159 13.64 28.64 8.58
C TYR A 159 13.75 27.17 8.14
N ALA A 160 13.03 26.78 7.09
CA ALA A 160 12.95 25.41 6.61
C ALA A 160 13.00 25.34 5.08
N ASP A 161 13.98 24.60 4.58
CA ASP A 161 14.28 24.49 3.15
C ASP A 161 14.22 23.02 2.73
N LEU A 162 13.29 22.66 1.83
CA LEU A 162 13.14 21.31 1.29
C LEU A 162 13.82 21.12 -0.07
N HIS A 163 14.65 22.05 -0.55
CA HIS A 163 15.36 21.88 -1.83
C HIS A 163 16.36 20.72 -1.83
N PHE A 164 16.76 20.21 -0.66
CA PHE A 164 17.56 18.98 -0.55
C PHE A 164 16.75 17.71 -0.83
N HIS A 165 15.43 17.76 -0.68
CA HIS A 165 14.58 16.58 -0.71
C HIS A 165 14.18 16.25 -2.16
N ILE A 166 14.51 15.03 -2.59
CA ILE A 166 14.28 14.58 -3.96
C ILE A 166 12.78 14.28 -4.14
N PRO A 167 12.05 14.94 -5.05
CA PRO A 167 10.61 14.75 -5.22
C PRO A 167 10.21 13.28 -5.43
N GLU A 168 10.96 12.55 -6.26
CA GLU A 168 10.61 11.21 -6.71
C GLU A 168 10.65 10.14 -5.60
N VAL A 169 11.32 10.42 -4.47
CA VAL A 169 11.39 9.50 -3.31
C VAL A 169 10.28 9.74 -2.29
N VAL A 170 9.51 10.83 -2.42
CA VAL A 170 8.35 11.12 -1.56
C VAL A 170 7.26 10.08 -1.85
N GLU A 171 6.79 9.42 -0.79
CA GLU A 171 5.68 8.48 -0.84
C GLU A 171 4.39 9.12 -0.32
N GLU A 172 4.50 9.91 0.74
CA GLU A 172 3.37 10.46 1.45
C GLU A 172 3.70 11.85 2.04
N ILE A 173 2.72 12.75 2.02
CA ILE A 173 2.78 14.04 2.73
C ILE A 173 1.60 14.12 3.69
N ASN A 174 1.90 14.15 4.99
CA ASN A 174 0.92 14.33 6.04
C ASN A 174 0.91 15.77 6.52
N VAL A 175 -0.26 16.40 6.51
CA VAL A 175 -0.40 17.81 6.85
C VAL A 175 -1.37 17.97 8.00
N TYR A 176 -0.96 18.74 9.00
CA TYR A 176 -1.68 18.99 10.24
C TYR A 176 -1.90 20.49 10.36
N LYS A 177 -3.15 20.94 10.19
CA LYS A 177 -3.45 22.37 10.16
C LYS A 177 -3.96 22.85 11.52
N GLY A 178 -3.30 23.87 12.05
CA GLY A 178 -3.55 24.48 13.37
C GLY A 178 -2.71 23.86 14.49
N PRO A 179 -2.60 24.55 15.63
CA PRO A 179 -1.70 24.20 16.74
C PRO A 179 -2.30 23.14 17.69
N TYR A 180 -3.00 22.14 17.14
CA TYR A 180 -3.73 21.15 17.94
C TYR A 180 -2.85 19.97 18.39
N PHE A 181 -1.63 19.88 17.88
CA PHE A 181 -0.78 18.71 17.97
C PHE A 181 0.53 19.04 18.67
N ALA A 182 0.56 18.86 19.99
CA ALA A 182 1.72 19.21 20.82
C ALA A 182 3.03 18.51 20.40
N ARG A 183 2.95 17.35 19.73
CA ARG A 183 4.12 16.59 19.28
C ARG A 183 5.02 17.34 18.31
N PHE A 184 4.50 18.36 17.62
CA PHE A 184 5.27 19.13 16.63
C PHE A 184 6.07 20.29 17.23
N GLY A 185 5.92 20.54 18.52
CA GLY A 185 6.73 21.53 19.22
C GLY A 185 6.35 22.98 18.89
N ASN A 186 7.34 23.87 19.03
CA ASN A 186 7.13 25.31 19.09
C ASN A 186 7.11 26.03 17.73
N LEU A 187 7.42 25.34 16.63
CA LEU A 187 7.39 25.89 15.27
C LEU A 187 6.11 25.53 14.50
N SER A 188 5.10 24.97 15.18
CA SER A 188 3.86 24.51 14.56
C SER A 188 2.65 25.38 14.89
N ALA A 189 2.83 26.69 15.06
CA ALA A 189 1.76 27.61 15.43
C ALA A 189 0.64 27.67 14.38
N ALA A 190 1.00 27.64 13.09
CA ALA A 190 0.04 27.52 11.98
C ALA A 190 -0.26 26.06 11.63
N GLY A 191 0.71 25.16 11.81
CA GLY A 191 0.54 23.72 11.58
C GLY A 191 1.86 22.97 11.40
N ALA A 192 1.80 21.74 10.92
CA ALA A 192 2.96 20.92 10.61
C ALA A 192 2.77 20.12 9.32
N VAL A 193 3.87 19.76 8.67
CA VAL A 193 3.92 18.90 7.49
C VAL A 193 5.01 17.86 7.68
N GLU A 194 4.66 16.59 7.49
CA GLU A 194 5.58 15.46 7.49
C GLU A 194 5.67 14.88 6.08
N PHE A 195 6.88 14.85 5.53
CA PHE A 195 7.21 14.08 4.32
C PHE A 195 7.69 12.69 4.74
N ARG A 196 7.19 11.67 4.05
CA ARG A 196 7.65 10.29 4.19
C ARG A 196 8.29 9.83 2.89
N THR A 197 9.49 9.27 3.00
CA THR A 197 10.15 8.63 1.87
C THR A 197 9.71 7.19 1.69
N ARG A 198 9.97 6.65 0.50
CA ARG A 198 9.82 5.22 0.23
C ARG A 198 10.82 4.40 1.03
N GLU A 199 10.31 3.39 1.74
CA GLU A 199 11.15 2.41 2.43
C GLU A 199 11.85 1.45 1.45
N HIS A 200 11.18 1.10 0.35
CA HIS A 200 11.70 0.18 -0.67
C HIS A 200 11.21 0.55 -2.07
N LEU A 201 11.97 0.14 -3.08
CA LEU A 201 11.62 0.30 -4.49
C LEU A 201 11.31 -1.07 -5.10
N GLU A 202 10.13 -1.25 -5.68
CA GLU A 202 9.77 -2.51 -6.35
C GLU A 202 10.67 -2.84 -7.55
N LYS A 203 11.19 -1.79 -8.20
CA LYS A 203 12.03 -1.86 -9.39
C LYS A 203 12.91 -0.62 -9.49
N ASN A 204 14.00 -0.74 -10.25
CA ASN A 204 14.78 0.43 -10.66
C ASN A 204 13.91 1.37 -11.51
N VAL A 205 14.03 2.68 -11.25
CA VAL A 205 13.33 3.73 -11.99
C VAL A 205 14.36 4.70 -12.56
N LEU A 206 14.23 4.99 -13.86
CA LEU A 206 14.95 6.07 -14.52
C LEU A 206 13.91 7.08 -15.01
N HIS A 207 14.02 8.31 -14.54
CA HIS A 207 13.20 9.44 -14.94
C HIS A 207 14.05 10.42 -15.74
N VAL A 208 13.55 10.85 -16.90
CA VAL A 208 14.22 11.81 -17.77
C VAL A 208 13.19 12.84 -18.22
N GLU A 209 13.43 14.11 -17.89
CA GLU A 209 12.58 15.21 -18.29
C GLU A 209 13.38 16.24 -19.10
N GLY A 210 12.69 16.82 -20.09
CA GLY A 210 13.14 17.99 -20.83
C GLY A 210 11.99 19.00 -20.93
N GLY A 211 12.31 20.29 -20.96
CA GLY A 211 11.30 21.32 -21.06
C GLY A 211 11.82 22.66 -21.59
N ALA A 212 10.94 23.66 -21.58
CA ALA A 212 11.29 25.03 -21.94
C ALA A 212 12.47 25.57 -21.09
N PHE A 213 13.10 26.65 -21.57
CA PHE A 213 14.25 27.28 -20.91
C PHE A 213 15.44 26.34 -20.70
N ASN A 214 15.66 25.40 -21.63
CA ASN A 214 16.71 24.38 -21.56
C ASN A 214 16.65 23.51 -20.29
N THR A 215 15.46 23.35 -19.69
CA THR A 215 15.27 22.51 -18.49
C THR A 215 15.59 21.06 -18.82
N ARG A 216 16.45 20.43 -18.02
CA ARG A 216 16.77 19.00 -18.07
C ARG A 216 16.81 18.44 -16.66
N LYS A 217 16.16 17.31 -16.43
CA LYS A 217 16.20 16.59 -15.16
C LYS A 217 16.39 15.10 -15.44
N ILE A 218 17.31 14.47 -14.71
CA ILE A 218 17.53 13.02 -14.77
C ILE A 218 17.57 12.52 -13.33
N THR A 219 16.69 11.59 -13.00
CA THR A 219 16.63 10.95 -11.68
C THR A 219 16.74 9.45 -11.87
N ALA A 220 17.65 8.81 -11.13
CA ALA A 220 17.78 7.35 -11.10
C ALA A 220 17.55 6.86 -9.67
N LEU A 221 16.54 6.01 -9.49
CA LEU A 221 16.24 5.34 -8.23
C LEU A 221 16.56 3.86 -8.41
N LEU A 222 17.46 3.34 -7.59
CA LEU A 222 17.93 1.96 -7.70
C LEU A 222 17.38 1.15 -6.53
N GLN A 223 16.66 0.08 -6.87
CA GLN A 223 16.25 -0.93 -5.92
C GLN A 223 17.50 -1.58 -5.32
N ILE A 224 17.66 -1.42 -4.02
CA ILE A 224 18.63 -2.20 -3.25
C ILE A 224 17.97 -3.55 -2.96
N PRO A 225 18.63 -4.68 -3.23
CA PRO A 225 18.10 -5.99 -2.88
C PRO A 225 17.78 -6.04 -1.39
N ASN A 226 16.52 -6.30 -1.06
CA ASN A 226 16.11 -6.48 0.33
C ASN A 226 16.64 -7.85 0.79
N PRO A 227 17.55 -7.94 1.78
CA PRO A 227 18.05 -9.22 2.26
C PRO A 227 16.99 -10.10 2.95
N GLY A 228 15.72 -9.65 2.99
CA GLY A 228 14.66 -10.29 3.74
C GLY A 228 14.78 -9.97 5.23
N PRO A 229 13.70 -10.15 6.01
CA PRO A 229 13.82 -10.03 7.45
C PRO A 229 14.84 -11.07 7.92
N HIS A 230 15.86 -10.62 8.65
CA HIS A 230 16.72 -11.51 9.42
C HIS A 230 15.80 -12.45 10.23
N GLN A 231 15.77 -13.73 9.85
CA GLN A 231 15.34 -14.79 10.76
C GLN A 231 16.37 -14.81 11.88
N ASN A 232 16.12 -14.03 12.93
CA ASN A 232 16.90 -14.14 14.16
C ASN A 232 16.71 -15.56 14.70
N MET A 233 17.82 -16.31 14.72
CA MET A 233 17.99 -17.54 15.48
C MET A 233 17.85 -17.29 16.98
#